data_AF-A0AAD1Z939-F1
#
_entry.id   AF-A0AAD1Z939-F1
#
_cell.length_a   1.000
_cell.length_b   1.000
_cell.length_c   1.000
_cell.angle_alpha   90.00
_cell.angle_beta   90.00
_cell.angle_gamma   90.00
#
_symmetry.space_group_name_H-M   'P 1'
#
loop_
_entity.id
_entity.type
_entity.pdbx_description
1 polymer ?
#
loop_
_entity_poly.entity_id
_entity_poly.type
_entity_poly.pdbx_seq_one_letter_code
_entity_poly.pdbx_strand_id
1 'polypeptide(L)'
;MPNIRVCALFRPLNAKEISDHGDTVCIRAVDSDSFLLKDDKEEEFEFHFDRVFYQRSEQAKIYEFLALPVVKGAVDGVNGAIVTYGQEQGRLTAWRYCDVHEYIFPSLDQISDRKSKGRMPNIRVCALFRPLNAKEVSDHGDTVCIRAVDSDSFLLKDDKEEEFEFHFDRVFYQRSEQAKIYEFLALPVVKGAVEGVNGAIVTYGQTGAGKTYSMEGPSIMDCDENKKGLLPRVVDDLFSAIRLSEETTKYTINLSMVEIYMERVRDLFDLSKDNLLIKETKAQGITVSGATEICISDSAEALRSLSIGIANRAVGETQMNMASSRSHCVYIFTIKQDLKKEKRSGKVILVDLAGSEKVEKTGAEGRVLEEAKNINKSLSALGNVINALTGSPQGRANHIPYRDSKLTRILQDAFVSFFS
;
A
#
# COMPACT_ATOMS: atom_id res chain seq x y z
N MET A 1 -24.16 -32.86 -4.01
CA MET A 1 -24.80 -31.74 -4.73
C MET A 1 -24.16 -30.46 -4.22
N PRO A 2 -23.85 -29.45 -5.05
CA PRO A 2 -23.31 -28.19 -4.56
C PRO A 2 -24.33 -27.53 -3.63
N ASN A 3 -23.91 -27.10 -2.44
CA ASN A 3 -24.73 -26.29 -1.54
C ASN A 3 -24.72 -24.85 -2.07
N ILE A 4 -25.53 -24.60 -3.10
CA ILE A 4 -25.73 -23.25 -3.63
C ILE A 4 -26.71 -22.55 -2.69
N ARG A 5 -26.30 -21.41 -2.11
CA ARG A 5 -27.19 -20.53 -1.37
C ARG A 5 -27.38 -19.23 -2.16
N VAL A 6 -28.64 -18.85 -2.35
CA VAL A 6 -29.04 -17.66 -3.08
C VAL A 6 -29.72 -16.72 -2.09
N CYS A 7 -29.13 -15.54 -1.88
CA CYS A 7 -29.73 -14.51 -1.03
C CYS A 7 -29.76 -13.16 -1.73
N ALA A 8 -30.64 -12.29 -1.27
CA ALA A 8 -30.72 -10.92 -1.75
C ALA A 8 -30.29 -9.95 -0.63
N LEU A 9 -29.48 -8.94 -0.99
CA LEU A 9 -29.04 -7.88 -0.10
C LEU A 9 -29.51 -6.53 -0.64
N PHE A 10 -30.39 -5.86 0.10
CA PHE A 10 -31.02 -4.63 -0.37
C PHE A 10 -30.43 -3.38 0.27
N ARG A 11 -30.13 -2.38 -0.56
CA ARG A 11 -29.94 -0.99 -0.10
C ARG A 11 -31.26 -0.21 -0.19
N PRO A 12 -31.57 0.67 0.77
CA PRO A 12 -32.66 1.61 0.62
C PRO A 12 -32.40 2.57 -0.56
N LEU A 13 -33.46 2.95 -1.27
CA LEU A 13 -33.40 4.04 -2.25
C LEU A 13 -33.09 5.36 -1.54
N ASN A 14 -32.25 6.18 -2.15
CA ASN A 14 -32.00 7.53 -1.63
C ASN A 14 -33.10 8.51 -2.06
N ALA A 15 -33.18 9.68 -1.41
CA ALA A 15 -34.24 10.66 -1.67
C ALA A 15 -34.31 11.14 -3.13
N LYS A 16 -33.18 11.15 -3.84
CA LYS A 16 -33.11 11.51 -5.27
C LYS A 16 -33.63 10.39 -6.16
N GLU A 17 -33.34 9.14 -5.84
CA GLU A 17 -33.87 7.97 -6.54
C GLU A 17 -35.40 7.84 -6.35
N ILE A 18 -35.89 8.20 -5.16
CA ILE A 18 -37.32 8.29 -4.86
C ILE A 18 -37.97 9.41 -5.69
N SER A 19 -37.31 10.56 -5.87
CA SER A 19 -37.85 11.66 -6.68
C SER A 19 -37.78 11.42 -8.19
N ASP A 20 -36.71 10.77 -8.65
CA ASP A 20 -36.41 10.60 -10.08
C ASP A 20 -37.19 9.45 -10.72
N HIS A 21 -37.65 8.47 -9.94
CA HIS A 21 -38.28 7.25 -10.49
C HIS A 21 -39.75 7.07 -10.11
N GLY A 22 -40.30 7.88 -9.19
CA GLY A 22 -41.67 7.68 -8.68
C GLY A 22 -41.89 6.26 -8.14
N ASP A 23 -43.12 5.92 -7.75
CA ASP A 23 -43.48 4.57 -7.27
C ASP A 23 -43.43 3.47 -8.35
N THR A 24 -42.80 3.70 -9.50
CA THR A 24 -42.95 2.88 -10.72
C THR A 24 -42.06 1.64 -10.79
N VAL A 25 -41.02 1.51 -9.95
CA VAL A 25 -40.31 0.23 -9.73
C VAL A 25 -40.03 0.05 -8.24
N CYS A 26 -40.99 -0.54 -7.54
CA CYS A 26 -40.87 -0.81 -6.10
C CYS A 26 -40.50 -2.27 -5.87
N ILE A 27 -39.36 -2.48 -5.22
CA ILE A 27 -39.01 -3.77 -4.63
C ILE A 27 -39.38 -3.73 -3.15
N ARG A 28 -40.31 -4.59 -2.74
CA ARG A 28 -40.77 -4.70 -1.34
C ARG A 28 -40.64 -6.13 -0.87
N ALA A 29 -39.93 -6.33 0.23
CA ALA A 29 -39.91 -7.62 0.90
C ALA A 29 -41.30 -7.97 1.42
N VAL A 30 -41.71 -9.20 1.17
CA VAL A 30 -42.99 -9.74 1.65
C VAL A 30 -42.76 -10.43 3.00
N ASP A 31 -41.69 -11.21 3.09
CA ASP A 31 -41.28 -11.94 4.29
C ASP A 31 -39.74 -12.09 4.36
N SER A 32 -39.26 -13.09 5.13
CA SER A 32 -37.84 -13.32 5.39
C SER A 32 -37.06 -13.90 4.21
N ASP A 33 -37.76 -14.37 3.19
CA ASP A 33 -37.27 -15.25 2.13
C ASP A 33 -37.85 -14.90 0.76
N SER A 34 -38.70 -13.88 0.66
CA SER A 34 -39.26 -13.42 -0.59
C SER A 34 -39.37 -11.89 -0.70
N PHE A 35 -39.39 -11.41 -1.94
CA PHE A 35 -39.77 -10.04 -2.25
C PHE A 35 -40.62 -9.95 -3.52
N LEU A 36 -41.44 -8.90 -3.58
CA LEU A 36 -42.19 -8.50 -4.75
C LEU A 36 -41.42 -7.41 -5.49
N LEU A 37 -41.18 -7.62 -6.79
CA LEU A 37 -40.73 -6.62 -7.73
C LEU A 37 -41.90 -6.19 -8.57
N LYS A 38 -42.22 -4.89 -8.55
CA LYS A 38 -43.16 -4.30 -9.48
C LYS A 38 -42.40 -3.67 -10.63
N ASP A 39 -42.69 -4.10 -11.86
CA ASP A 39 -42.00 -3.58 -13.04
C ASP A 39 -42.63 -2.28 -13.58
N ASP A 40 -42.02 -1.70 -14.61
CA ASP A 40 -42.47 -0.45 -15.26
C ASP A 40 -43.89 -0.55 -15.87
N LYS A 41 -44.47 -1.76 -15.95
CA LYS A 41 -45.81 -2.04 -16.47
C LYS A 41 -46.82 -2.36 -15.36
N GLU A 42 -46.43 -2.18 -14.10
CA GLU A 42 -47.20 -2.49 -12.90
C GLU A 42 -47.46 -4.00 -12.69
N GLU A 43 -46.72 -4.89 -13.37
CA GLU A 43 -46.78 -6.32 -13.11
C GLU A 43 -45.91 -6.69 -11.91
N GLU A 44 -46.46 -7.51 -11.01
CA GLU A 44 -45.81 -7.94 -9.77
C GLU A 44 -45.18 -9.32 -9.94
N PHE A 45 -43.88 -9.42 -9.65
CA PHE A 45 -43.09 -10.65 -9.70
C PHE A 45 -42.55 -10.97 -8.31
N GLU A 46 -42.93 -12.13 -7.77
CA GLU A 46 -42.40 -12.63 -6.50
C GLU A 46 -41.15 -13.49 -6.72
N PHE A 47 -40.08 -13.16 -6.01
CA PHE A 47 -38.82 -13.89 -6.06
C PHE A 47 -38.51 -14.49 -4.69
N HIS A 48 -38.17 -15.77 -4.67
CA HIS A 48 -37.80 -16.50 -3.45
C HIS A 48 -36.28 -16.72 -3.35
N PHE A 49 -35.77 -16.58 -2.13
CA PHE A 49 -34.37 -16.71 -1.75
C PHE A 49 -34.27 -17.57 -0.49
N ASP A 50 -33.09 -18.08 -0.19
CA ASP A 50 -32.86 -18.74 1.09
C ASP A 50 -33.04 -17.77 2.27
N ARG A 51 -32.77 -16.47 2.02
CA ARG A 51 -33.02 -15.36 2.94
C ARG A 51 -32.83 -13.99 2.28
N VAL A 52 -33.53 -12.99 2.81
CA VAL A 52 -33.38 -11.57 2.45
C VAL A 52 -32.71 -10.79 3.59
N PHE A 53 -31.69 -10.00 3.25
CA PHE A 53 -30.99 -9.10 4.17
C PHE A 53 -31.09 -7.64 3.72
N TYR A 54 -30.99 -6.72 4.67
CA TYR A 54 -31.00 -5.27 4.41
C TYR A 54 -29.63 -4.66 4.72
N GLN A 55 -29.32 -3.51 4.13
CA GLN A 55 -28.08 -2.77 4.42
C GLN A 55 -27.89 -2.44 5.91
N ARG A 56 -28.98 -2.36 6.68
CA ARG A 56 -28.96 -2.15 8.14
C ARG A 56 -28.96 -3.44 8.95
N SER A 57 -29.04 -4.61 8.31
CA SER A 57 -28.93 -5.90 9.00
C SER A 57 -27.53 -6.03 9.61
N GLU A 58 -27.45 -6.58 10.81
CA GLU A 58 -26.17 -6.80 11.48
C GLU A 58 -25.26 -7.68 10.61
N GLN A 59 -24.07 -7.19 10.31
CA GLN A 59 -23.09 -7.89 9.46
C GLN A 59 -22.76 -9.29 10.00
N ALA A 60 -22.70 -9.46 11.32
CA ALA A 60 -22.51 -10.77 11.95
C ALA A 60 -23.59 -11.79 11.53
N LYS A 61 -24.85 -11.37 11.44
CA LYS A 61 -25.96 -12.24 11.01
C LYS A 61 -25.92 -12.57 9.53
N ILE A 62 -25.49 -11.61 8.70
CA ILE A 62 -25.27 -11.81 7.27
C ILE A 62 -24.17 -12.86 7.08
N TYR A 63 -23.04 -12.70 7.77
CA TYR A 63 -21.91 -13.61 7.73
C TYR A 63 -22.26 -15.03 8.23
N GLU A 64 -22.90 -15.16 9.40
CA GLU A 64 -23.29 -16.46 9.97
C GLU A 64 -24.19 -17.28 9.05
N PHE A 65 -25.07 -16.61 8.30
CA PHE A 65 -26.04 -17.28 7.44
C PHE A 65 -25.51 -17.56 6.03
N LEU A 66 -24.73 -16.62 5.46
CA LEU A 66 -24.25 -16.69 4.08
C LEU A 66 -22.87 -17.32 3.97
N ALA A 67 -21.90 -16.69 4.63
CA ALA A 67 -20.50 -16.99 4.45
C ALA A 67 -20.07 -18.23 5.22
N LEU A 68 -20.46 -18.32 6.50
CA LEU A 68 -19.98 -19.36 7.40
C LEU A 68 -20.27 -20.78 6.89
N PRO A 69 -21.46 -21.11 6.33
CA PRO A 69 -21.73 -22.45 5.81
C PRO A 69 -20.92 -22.79 4.56
N VAL A 70 -20.71 -21.81 3.67
CA VAL A 70 -19.90 -21.99 2.45
C VAL A 70 -18.43 -22.16 2.81
N VAL A 71 -17.92 -21.36 3.77
CA VAL A 71 -16.55 -21.48 4.30
C VAL A 71 -16.34 -22.82 4.98
N LYS A 72 -17.27 -23.26 5.85
CA LYS A 72 -17.20 -24.60 6.48
C LYS A 72 -17.22 -25.72 5.45
N GLY A 73 -18.12 -25.63 4.45
CA GLY A 73 -18.19 -26.59 3.36
C GLY A 73 -16.89 -26.66 2.54
N ALA A 74 -16.27 -25.52 2.24
CA ALA A 74 -15.01 -25.46 1.51
C ALA A 74 -13.85 -26.14 2.27
N VAL A 75 -13.81 -26.01 3.60
CA VAL A 75 -12.85 -26.73 4.46
C VAL A 75 -13.03 -28.25 4.36
N ASP A 76 -14.27 -28.71 4.18
CA ASP A 76 -14.63 -30.12 4.03
C ASP A 76 -14.58 -30.60 2.55
N GLY A 77 -14.02 -29.78 1.64
CA GLY A 77 -13.86 -30.11 0.21
C GLY A 77 -15.14 -30.01 -0.61
N VAL A 78 -16.17 -29.32 -0.09
CA VAL A 78 -17.45 -29.08 -0.78
C VAL A 78 -17.42 -27.71 -1.45
N ASN A 79 -17.69 -27.69 -2.76
CA ASN A 79 -17.88 -26.44 -3.50
C ASN A 79 -19.20 -25.78 -3.11
N GLY A 80 -19.15 -24.50 -2.73
CA GLY A 80 -20.31 -23.65 -2.49
C GLY A 80 -20.20 -22.36 -3.30
N ALA A 81 -21.35 -21.76 -3.61
CA ALA A 81 -21.45 -20.48 -4.28
C ALA A 81 -22.41 -19.59 -3.51
N ILE A 82 -22.04 -18.32 -3.37
CA ILE A 82 -22.91 -17.27 -2.83
C ILE A 82 -23.26 -16.38 -4.03
N VAL A 83 -24.55 -16.28 -4.31
CA VAL A 83 -25.06 -15.32 -5.30
C VAL A 83 -25.84 -14.28 -4.53
N THR A 84 -25.44 -13.02 -4.71
CA THR A 84 -26.13 -11.88 -4.10
C THR A 84 -26.65 -10.95 -5.18
N TYR A 85 -27.86 -10.44 -4.95
CA TYR A 85 -28.51 -9.46 -5.79
C TYR A 85 -28.68 -8.17 -5.01
N GLY A 86 -28.55 -7.04 -5.68
CA GLY A 86 -28.98 -5.75 -5.15
C GLY A 86 -29.61 -4.88 -6.22
N GLN A 87 -29.98 -3.66 -5.84
CA GLN A 87 -30.69 -2.74 -6.72
C GLN A 87 -29.79 -1.57 -7.12
N GLU A 88 -29.65 -1.36 -8.42
CA GLU A 88 -28.94 -0.24 -9.01
C GLU A 88 -29.85 0.45 -10.03
N GLN A 89 -30.14 1.74 -9.82
CA GLN A 89 -31.03 2.54 -10.69
C GLN A 89 -32.38 1.85 -10.96
N GLY A 90 -33.03 1.34 -9.91
CA GLY A 90 -34.32 0.67 -10.02
C GLY A 90 -34.25 -0.80 -10.46
N ARG A 91 -33.15 -1.27 -11.06
CA ARG A 91 -33.04 -2.65 -11.59
C ARG A 91 -32.37 -3.60 -10.62
N LEU A 92 -32.89 -4.83 -10.54
CA LEU A 92 -32.23 -5.92 -9.83
C LEU A 92 -30.99 -6.37 -10.63
N THR A 93 -29.81 -6.21 -10.05
CA THR A 93 -28.54 -6.63 -10.66
C THR A 93 -27.84 -7.63 -9.76
N ALA A 94 -27.24 -8.66 -10.36
CA ALA A 94 -26.31 -9.53 -9.63
C ALA A 94 -25.07 -8.70 -9.27
N TRP A 95 -24.75 -8.61 -7.99
CA TRP A 95 -23.56 -7.89 -7.54
C TRP A 95 -22.31 -8.68 -7.91
N ARG A 96 -21.26 -7.97 -8.36
CA ARG A 96 -19.98 -8.61 -8.64
C ARG A 96 -19.31 -8.98 -7.33
N TYR A 97 -18.52 -10.05 -7.32
CA TYR A 97 -17.85 -10.58 -6.12
C TYR A 97 -17.16 -9.50 -5.25
N CYS A 98 -16.55 -8.50 -5.86
CA CYS A 98 -15.92 -7.37 -5.19
C CYS A 98 -16.88 -6.51 -4.35
N ASP A 99 -18.07 -6.20 -4.86
CA ASP A 99 -19.09 -5.38 -4.16
C ASP A 99 -19.67 -6.10 -2.94
N VAL A 100 -19.70 -7.43 -3.02
CA VAL A 100 -20.21 -8.34 -1.99
C VAL A 100 -19.17 -8.54 -0.88
N HIS A 101 -17.89 -8.56 -1.25
CA HIS A 101 -16.81 -8.84 -0.32
C HIS A 101 -16.73 -7.79 0.80
N GLU A 102 -16.84 -6.50 0.46
CA GLU A 102 -16.83 -5.42 1.46
C GLU A 102 -18.02 -5.47 2.44
N TYR A 103 -19.17 -5.99 1.99
CA TYR A 103 -20.40 -6.06 2.79
C TYR A 103 -20.51 -7.31 3.68
N ILE A 104 -20.15 -8.47 3.14
CA ILE A 104 -20.24 -9.76 3.84
C ILE A 104 -19.00 -9.99 4.71
N PHE A 105 -17.87 -9.42 4.32
CA PHE A 105 -16.57 -9.66 4.95
C PHE A 105 -15.84 -8.36 5.28
N PRO A 106 -16.35 -7.55 6.23
CA PRO A 106 -15.69 -6.31 6.63
C PRO A 106 -14.34 -6.55 7.33
N SER A 107 -14.02 -7.80 7.69
CA SER A 107 -12.83 -8.18 8.44
C SER A 107 -12.48 -9.66 8.30
N LEU A 108 -12.34 -10.15 7.06
CA LEU A 108 -11.93 -11.56 6.79
C LEU A 108 -10.45 -11.87 7.07
N ASP A 109 -9.79 -11.12 7.94
CA ASP A 109 -8.41 -11.36 8.36
C ASP A 109 -8.29 -12.49 9.42
N GLN A 110 -9.39 -13.09 9.87
CA GLN A 110 -9.35 -14.13 10.92
C GLN A 110 -9.55 -15.58 10.44
N ILE A 111 -9.73 -15.84 9.14
CA ILE A 111 -9.89 -17.22 8.62
C ILE A 111 -8.84 -17.60 7.57
N SER A 112 -8.08 -16.65 7.03
CA SER A 112 -6.98 -16.95 6.10
C SER A 112 -5.78 -17.65 6.76
N ASP A 113 -5.74 -17.74 8.08
CA ASP A 113 -4.62 -18.31 8.83
C ASP A 113 -4.50 -19.85 8.76
N ARG A 114 -5.40 -20.54 8.05
CA ARG A 114 -5.25 -21.97 7.79
C ARG A 114 -5.63 -22.33 6.37
N LYS A 115 -4.60 -22.39 5.51
CA LYS A 115 -4.52 -23.04 4.19
C LYS A 115 -4.70 -22.11 2.98
N SER A 116 -3.70 -21.26 2.74
CA SER A 116 -2.90 -21.38 1.52
C SER A 116 -1.55 -20.71 1.79
N LYS A 117 -0.45 -21.48 1.76
CA LYS A 117 0.89 -20.92 1.55
C LYS A 117 0.97 -20.44 0.10
N GLY A 118 0.18 -19.42 -0.24
CA GLY A 118 0.30 -18.67 -1.47
C GLY A 118 1.54 -17.79 -1.35
N ARG A 119 2.52 -18.04 -2.22
CA ARG A 119 3.76 -17.27 -2.31
C ARG A 119 3.41 -15.79 -2.52
N MET A 120 3.70 -14.92 -1.55
CA MET A 120 3.63 -13.48 -1.81
C MET A 120 4.59 -13.16 -2.97
N PRO A 121 4.15 -12.39 -3.99
CA PRO A 121 5.05 -11.95 -5.04
C PRO A 121 6.18 -11.11 -4.43
N ASN A 122 7.40 -11.32 -4.92
CA ASN A 122 8.62 -10.69 -4.37
C ASN A 122 8.62 -9.16 -4.52
N ILE A 123 7.85 -8.62 -5.46
CA ILE A 123 7.71 -7.18 -5.72
C ILE A 123 6.24 -6.92 -6.02
N ARG A 124 5.67 -5.89 -5.39
CA ARG A 124 4.34 -5.34 -5.70
C ARG A 124 4.50 -3.87 -6.10
N VAL A 125 3.76 -3.44 -7.11
CA VAL A 125 3.80 -2.08 -7.65
C VAL A 125 2.39 -1.51 -7.66
N CYS A 126 2.22 -0.37 -7.00
CA CYS A 126 0.96 0.36 -7.03
C CYS A 126 1.15 1.73 -7.68
N ALA A 127 0.13 2.17 -8.43
CA ALA A 127 0.04 3.52 -8.93
C ALA A 127 -0.80 4.36 -7.96
N LEU A 128 -0.34 5.57 -7.64
CA LEU A 128 -1.04 6.51 -6.77
C LEU A 128 -1.16 7.87 -7.46
N PHE A 129 -2.40 8.27 -7.76
CA PHE A 129 -2.72 9.55 -8.38
C PHE A 129 -3.22 10.55 -7.34
N ARG A 130 -2.45 11.61 -7.09
CA ARG A 130 -2.89 12.72 -6.24
C ARG A 130 -3.87 13.66 -6.99
N PRO A 131 -4.65 14.48 -6.27
CA PRO A 131 -5.39 15.59 -6.87
C PRO A 131 -4.47 16.56 -7.61
N LEU A 132 -5.01 17.27 -8.60
CA LEU A 132 -4.31 18.39 -9.25
C LEU A 132 -3.92 19.45 -8.22
N ASN A 133 -2.73 20.03 -8.39
CA ASN A 133 -2.27 21.14 -7.55
C ASN A 133 -2.73 22.49 -8.13
N ALA A 134 -2.68 23.55 -7.33
CA ALA A 134 -3.16 24.87 -7.74
C ALA A 134 -2.47 25.42 -9.01
N LYS A 135 -1.19 25.07 -9.23
CA LYS A 135 -0.45 25.49 -10.42
C LYS A 135 -0.92 24.73 -11.66
N GLU A 136 -1.11 23.42 -11.56
CA GLU A 136 -1.64 22.57 -12.64
C GLU A 136 -3.04 23.03 -13.06
N VAL A 137 -3.91 23.35 -12.10
CA VAL A 137 -5.25 23.90 -12.36
C VAL A 137 -5.16 25.28 -13.03
N SER A 138 -4.23 26.13 -12.59
CA SER A 138 -4.02 27.45 -13.20
C SER A 138 -3.50 27.36 -14.63
N ASP A 139 -2.58 26.43 -14.91
CA ASP A 139 -1.90 26.32 -16.21
C ASP A 139 -2.75 25.55 -17.24
N HIS A 140 -3.58 24.58 -16.80
CA HIS A 140 -4.26 23.63 -17.69
C HIS A 140 -5.74 23.39 -17.37
N GLY A 141 -6.30 24.10 -16.40
CA GLY A 141 -7.66 23.87 -15.90
C GLY A 141 -7.80 22.53 -15.18
N ASP A 142 -9.03 22.02 -15.09
CA ASP A 142 -9.34 20.73 -14.44
C ASP A 142 -9.11 19.52 -15.37
N THR A 143 -8.33 19.70 -16.44
CA THR A 143 -8.09 18.63 -17.43
C THR A 143 -7.17 17.56 -16.84
N VAL A 144 -7.62 16.30 -16.84
CA VAL A 144 -6.87 15.15 -16.33
C VAL A 144 -6.66 14.13 -17.45
N CYS A 145 -5.41 13.73 -17.69
CA CYS A 145 -5.06 12.74 -18.72
C CYS A 145 -5.21 11.28 -18.27
N ILE A 146 -5.67 11.04 -17.03
CA ILE A 146 -5.84 9.72 -16.43
C ILE A 146 -7.32 9.45 -16.23
N ARG A 147 -7.81 8.34 -16.78
CA ARG A 147 -9.16 7.83 -16.56
C ARG A 147 -9.11 6.54 -15.75
N ALA A 148 -9.81 6.54 -14.63
CA ALA A 148 -9.96 5.34 -13.80
C ALA A 148 -10.78 4.28 -14.55
N VAL A 149 -10.29 3.04 -14.55
CA VAL A 149 -11.00 1.89 -15.11
C VAL A 149 -11.52 1.05 -13.94
N ASP A 150 -10.63 0.54 -13.10
CA ASP A 150 -10.97 -0.23 -11.90
C ASP A 150 -9.87 -0.12 -10.82
N SER A 151 -9.77 -1.10 -9.91
CA SER A 151 -8.81 -1.09 -8.82
C SER A 151 -7.38 -1.50 -9.21
N ASP A 152 -7.16 -2.02 -10.41
CA ASP A 152 -5.85 -2.51 -10.87
C ASP A 152 -5.39 -1.89 -12.20
N SER A 153 -6.26 -1.13 -12.88
CA SER A 153 -5.97 -0.55 -14.19
C SER A 153 -6.39 0.92 -14.35
N PHE A 154 -5.70 1.65 -15.23
CA PHE A 154 -6.11 2.99 -15.66
C PHE A 154 -5.75 3.25 -17.13
N LEU A 155 -6.45 4.20 -17.74
CA LEU A 155 -6.16 4.68 -19.10
C LEU A 155 -5.42 6.02 -19.02
N LEU A 156 -4.29 6.10 -19.72
CA LEU A 156 -3.56 7.34 -19.97
C LEU A 156 -3.88 7.83 -21.37
N LYS A 157 -4.30 9.09 -21.48
CA LYS A 157 -4.44 9.79 -22.75
C LYS A 157 -3.20 10.61 -23.02
N ASP A 158 -2.51 10.35 -24.13
CA ASP A 158 -1.30 11.08 -24.49
C ASP A 158 -1.60 12.41 -25.24
N ASP A 159 -0.56 13.15 -25.60
CA ASP A 159 -0.67 14.44 -26.31
C ASP A 159 -1.27 14.32 -27.72
N LYS A 160 -1.36 13.10 -28.27
CA LYS A 160 -1.98 12.78 -29.57
C LYS A 160 -3.40 12.27 -29.43
N GLU A 161 -3.95 12.30 -28.22
CA GLU A 161 -5.28 11.80 -27.89
C GLU A 161 -5.41 10.27 -28.03
N GLU A 162 -4.28 9.53 -28.04
CA GLU A 162 -4.26 8.08 -28.01
C GLU A 162 -4.42 7.58 -26.56
N GLU A 163 -5.26 6.57 -26.35
CA GLU A 163 -5.47 5.97 -25.03
C GLU A 163 -4.63 4.71 -24.85
N PHE A 164 -3.89 4.65 -23.75
CA PHE A 164 -3.04 3.53 -23.35
C PHE A 164 -3.50 2.98 -22.00
N GLU A 165 -3.78 1.68 -21.95
CA GLU A 165 -4.18 1.00 -20.71
C GLU A 165 -2.96 0.44 -19.97
N PHE A 166 -2.88 0.74 -18.67
CA PHE A 166 -1.82 0.27 -17.79
C PHE A 166 -2.42 -0.53 -16.63
N HIS A 167 -1.76 -1.63 -16.28
CA HIS A 167 -2.16 -2.52 -15.19
C HIS A 167 -1.09 -2.57 -14.09
N PHE A 168 -1.51 -2.60 -12.84
CA PHE A 168 -0.69 -2.61 -11.62
C PHE A 168 -1.27 -3.57 -10.58
N ASP A 169 -0.54 -3.87 -9.50
CA ASP A 169 -1.11 -4.66 -8.39
C ASP A 169 -2.26 -3.92 -7.69
N ARG A 170 -2.21 -2.59 -7.70
CA ARG A 170 -3.33 -1.73 -7.29
C ARG A 170 -3.17 -0.31 -7.82
N VAL A 171 -4.28 0.34 -8.15
CA VAL A 171 -4.35 1.75 -8.51
C VAL A 171 -5.16 2.50 -7.45
N PHE A 172 -4.55 3.56 -6.92
CA PHE A 172 -5.16 4.48 -5.97
C PHE A 172 -5.36 5.82 -6.65
N TYR A 173 -6.54 6.40 -6.50
CA TYR A 173 -6.93 7.66 -7.15
C TYR A 173 -7.05 8.79 -6.14
N GLN A 174 -7.44 9.97 -6.62
CA GLN A 174 -7.45 11.23 -5.86
C GLN A 174 -8.24 11.21 -4.54
N ARG A 175 -9.19 10.26 -4.40
CA ARG A 175 -10.04 10.08 -3.22
C ARG A 175 -9.66 8.88 -2.36
N SER A 176 -8.59 8.16 -2.72
CA SER A 176 -8.12 7.02 -1.95
C SER A 176 -7.59 7.48 -0.59
N GLU A 177 -8.03 6.78 0.46
CA GLU A 177 -7.62 7.05 1.83
C GLU A 177 -6.23 6.49 2.10
N GLN A 178 -5.42 7.21 2.88
CA GLN A 178 -4.07 6.78 3.25
C GLN A 178 -4.06 5.45 4.02
N ALA A 179 -5.12 5.19 4.80
CA ALA A 179 -5.28 3.93 5.52
C ALA A 179 -5.34 2.72 4.56
N LYS A 180 -6.12 2.82 3.47
CA LYS A 180 -6.22 1.75 2.46
C LYS A 180 -4.91 1.51 1.73
N ILE A 181 -4.13 2.57 1.49
CA ILE A 181 -2.79 2.47 0.89
C ILE A 181 -1.85 1.71 1.84
N TYR A 182 -1.88 2.08 3.13
CA TYR A 182 -1.11 1.41 4.18
C TYR A 182 -1.46 -0.08 4.31
N GLU A 183 -2.74 -0.42 4.44
CA GLU A 183 -3.22 -1.79 4.60
C GLU A 183 -2.75 -2.70 3.46
N PHE A 184 -2.80 -2.20 2.22
CA PHE A 184 -2.39 -2.98 1.06
C PHE A 184 -0.87 -3.13 0.95
N LEU A 185 -0.12 -2.03 1.11
CA LEU A 185 1.32 -1.99 0.83
C LEU A 185 2.18 -2.33 2.05
N ALA A 186 1.94 -1.64 3.16
CA ALA A 186 2.86 -1.58 4.29
C ALA A 186 2.58 -2.63 5.37
N LEU A 187 1.31 -2.90 5.66
CA LEU A 187 0.93 -3.85 6.71
C LEU A 187 1.57 -5.25 6.50
N PRO A 188 1.60 -5.85 5.28
CA PRO A 188 2.29 -7.12 5.07
C PRO A 188 3.80 -7.06 5.31
N VAL A 189 4.43 -5.91 5.03
CA VAL A 189 5.86 -5.67 5.28
C VAL A 189 6.14 -5.58 6.78
N VAL A 190 5.28 -4.89 7.53
CA VAL A 190 5.37 -4.81 9.00
C VAL A 190 5.23 -6.18 9.63
N LYS A 191 4.19 -6.94 9.26
CA LYS A 191 3.97 -8.32 9.73
C LYS A 191 5.18 -9.20 9.43
N GLY A 192 5.68 -9.18 8.19
CA GLY A 192 6.87 -9.94 7.80
C GLY A 192 8.11 -9.58 8.62
N ALA A 193 8.34 -8.30 8.90
CA ALA A 193 9.49 -7.86 9.69
C ALA A 193 9.39 -8.28 11.17
N VAL A 194 8.19 -8.30 11.73
CA VAL A 194 7.90 -8.88 13.05
C VAL A 194 8.00 -10.42 13.05
N GLU A 195 8.10 -11.07 11.90
CA GLU A 195 8.40 -12.50 11.78
C GLU A 195 9.88 -12.78 11.43
N GLY A 196 10.69 -11.72 11.28
CA GLY A 196 12.11 -11.84 10.93
C GLY A 196 12.41 -11.77 9.43
N VAL A 197 11.48 -11.30 8.60
CA VAL A 197 11.64 -11.12 7.15
C VAL A 197 11.93 -9.66 6.83
N ASN A 198 12.94 -9.39 6.00
CA ASN A 198 13.20 -8.03 5.54
C ASN A 198 12.19 -7.61 4.48
N GLY A 199 11.74 -6.35 4.51
CA GLY A 199 10.93 -5.78 3.45
C GLY A 199 11.15 -4.28 3.31
N ALA A 200 10.83 -3.78 2.11
CA ALA A 200 11.00 -2.39 1.77
C ALA A 200 9.75 -1.80 1.11
N ILE A 201 9.51 -0.52 1.37
CA ILE A 201 8.46 0.28 0.75
C ILE A 201 9.14 1.50 0.14
N VAL A 202 8.95 1.70 -1.17
CA VAL A 202 9.65 2.73 -1.92
C VAL A 202 8.63 3.60 -2.64
N THR A 203 8.67 4.92 -2.41
CA THR A 203 7.86 5.88 -3.16
C THR A 203 8.67 6.44 -4.34
N TYR A 204 8.14 6.30 -5.55
CA TYR A 204 8.77 6.72 -6.80
C TYR A 204 7.87 7.67 -7.59
N GLY A 205 8.47 8.65 -8.28
CA GLY A 205 7.76 9.59 -9.14
C GLY A 205 8.46 10.94 -9.25
N GLN A 206 7.98 11.81 -10.15
CA GLN A 206 8.54 13.14 -10.35
C GLN A 206 8.43 14.02 -9.09
N THR A 207 9.19 15.11 -9.05
CA THR A 207 9.02 16.15 -8.03
C THR A 207 7.58 16.67 -8.02
N GLY A 208 7.02 16.79 -6.82
CA GLY A 208 5.63 17.17 -6.62
C GLY A 208 4.60 16.06 -6.89
N ALA A 209 4.99 14.82 -7.19
CA ALA A 209 4.04 13.71 -7.40
C ALA A 209 3.35 13.22 -6.12
N GLY A 210 3.84 13.60 -4.93
CA GLY A 210 3.29 13.19 -3.64
C GLY A 210 4.05 12.07 -2.92
N LYS A 211 5.33 11.84 -3.26
CA LYS A 211 6.20 10.83 -2.60
C LYS A 211 6.29 11.04 -1.08
N THR A 212 6.81 12.19 -0.65
CA THR A 212 6.90 12.58 0.76
C THR A 212 5.52 12.63 1.44
N TYR A 213 4.49 13.10 0.75
CA TYR A 213 3.11 13.08 1.29
C TYR A 213 2.60 11.66 1.55
N SER A 214 2.90 10.71 0.66
CA SER A 214 2.52 9.30 0.85
C SER A 214 3.32 8.68 2.00
N MET A 215 4.61 9.00 2.07
CA MET A 215 5.50 8.48 3.10
C MET A 215 5.19 9.04 4.49
N GLU A 216 5.16 10.36 4.65
CA GLU A 216 5.11 11.05 5.93
C GLU A 216 3.72 11.61 6.25
N GLY A 217 2.92 11.92 5.22
CA GLY A 217 1.72 12.73 5.35
C GLY A 217 2.05 14.24 5.42
N PRO A 218 1.08 15.09 5.83
CA PRO A 218 1.34 16.51 6.07
C PRO A 218 2.33 16.77 7.21
N SER A 219 2.34 15.90 8.21
CA SER A 219 3.21 15.95 9.39
C SER A 219 3.18 14.57 10.06
N ILE A 220 4.33 14.07 10.49
CA ILE A 220 4.39 12.79 11.21
C ILE A 220 3.99 12.90 12.69
N MET A 221 3.99 14.12 13.25
CA MET A 221 3.65 14.37 14.66
C MET A 221 2.20 14.81 14.82
N ASP A 222 1.77 15.74 13.97
CA ASP A 222 0.50 16.45 14.11
C ASP A 222 -0.28 16.40 12.78
N CYS A 223 -0.99 15.29 12.55
CA CYS A 223 -1.87 15.18 11.39
C CYS A 223 -3.20 14.50 11.70
N ASP A 224 -4.19 14.84 10.89
CA ASP A 224 -5.46 14.13 10.82
C ASP A 224 -5.22 12.64 10.52
N GLU A 225 -5.86 11.74 11.27
CA GLU A 225 -5.75 10.30 11.09
C GLU A 225 -6.05 9.85 9.65
N ASN A 226 -6.88 10.58 8.89
CA ASN A 226 -7.16 10.27 7.48
C ASN A 226 -5.99 10.64 6.54
N LYS A 227 -5.13 11.58 6.95
CA LYS A 227 -4.01 12.10 6.15
C LYS A 227 -2.65 11.55 6.58
N LYS A 228 -2.60 10.85 7.70
CA LYS A 228 -1.42 10.17 8.24
C LYS A 228 -0.82 9.23 7.19
N GLY A 229 0.46 9.44 6.86
CA GLY A 229 1.19 8.71 5.83
C GLY A 229 1.60 7.29 6.26
N LEU A 230 2.38 6.63 5.41
CA LEU A 230 2.86 5.26 5.63
C LEU A 230 3.78 5.14 6.85
N LEU A 231 4.76 6.03 7.00
CA LEU A 231 5.78 6.02 8.06
C LEU A 231 5.17 6.04 9.47
N PRO A 232 4.31 7.02 9.84
CA PRO A 232 3.72 7.03 11.18
C PRO A 232 2.80 5.83 11.44
N ARG A 233 2.11 5.29 10.42
CA ARG A 233 1.33 4.06 10.56
C ARG A 233 2.19 2.81 10.75
N VAL A 234 3.32 2.72 10.04
CA VAL A 234 4.31 1.64 10.25
C VAL A 234 4.82 1.66 11.68
N VAL A 235 5.13 2.84 12.23
CA VAL A 235 5.55 2.97 13.62
C VAL A 235 4.49 2.42 14.57
N ASP A 236 3.23 2.86 14.43
CA ASP A 236 2.15 2.44 15.32
C ASP A 236 1.86 0.95 15.26
N ASP A 237 1.79 0.39 14.06
CA ASP A 237 1.50 -1.02 13.86
C ASP A 237 2.68 -1.91 14.24
N LEU A 238 3.92 -1.44 14.13
CA LEU A 238 5.08 -2.20 14.58
C LEU A 238 5.01 -2.43 16.10
N PHE A 239 4.74 -1.38 16.88
CA PHE A 239 4.58 -1.52 18.33
C PHE A 239 3.30 -2.28 18.70
N SER A 240 2.22 -2.13 17.93
CA SER A 240 0.98 -2.86 18.17
C SER A 240 1.14 -4.37 17.89
N ALA A 241 1.81 -4.74 16.80
CA ALA A 241 2.12 -6.14 16.48
C ALA A 241 3.01 -6.79 17.56
N ILE A 242 3.99 -6.06 18.09
CA ILE A 242 4.84 -6.56 19.19
C ILE A 242 4.04 -6.74 20.49
N ARG A 243 3.13 -5.81 20.82
CA ARG A 243 2.26 -5.95 22.01
C ARG A 243 1.31 -7.14 21.93
N LEU A 244 0.91 -7.54 20.72
CA LEU A 244 0.05 -8.69 20.47
C LEU A 244 0.81 -10.02 20.37
N SER A 245 2.15 -9.99 20.35
CA SER A 245 2.98 -11.19 20.27
C SER A 245 3.05 -11.96 21.60
N GLU A 246 3.53 -13.21 21.56
CA GLU A 246 3.62 -14.06 22.75
C GLU A 246 4.50 -13.45 23.85
N GLU A 247 4.06 -13.52 25.12
CA GLU A 247 4.76 -12.96 26.30
C GLU A 247 6.21 -13.47 26.47
N THR A 248 6.58 -14.57 25.83
CA THR A 248 7.91 -15.18 25.99
C THR A 248 8.98 -14.61 25.05
N THR A 249 8.60 -13.78 24.08
CA THR A 249 9.52 -13.21 23.08
C THR A 249 9.95 -11.80 23.49
N LYS A 250 11.27 -11.57 23.56
CA LYS A 250 11.80 -10.22 23.78
C LYS A 250 12.10 -9.54 22.45
N TYR A 251 11.58 -8.34 22.27
CA TYR A 251 11.81 -7.51 21.09
C TYR A 251 12.76 -6.36 21.41
N THR A 252 13.60 -6.00 20.45
CA THR A 252 14.36 -4.75 20.46
C THR A 252 14.22 -4.11 19.09
N ILE A 253 13.81 -2.85 19.07
CA ILE A 253 13.62 -2.10 17.83
C ILE A 253 14.65 -0.98 17.79
N ASN A 254 15.49 -1.02 16.76
CA ASN A 254 16.47 0.03 16.48
C ASN A 254 16.02 0.83 15.26
N LEU A 255 16.03 2.14 15.38
CA LEU A 255 15.72 3.10 14.32
C LEU A 255 17.02 3.76 13.83
N SER A 256 17.22 3.75 12.52
CA SER A 256 18.22 4.56 11.82
C SER A 256 17.55 5.36 10.71
N MET A 257 18.08 6.54 10.43
CA MET A 257 17.59 7.41 9.36
C MET A 257 18.78 7.99 8.62
N VAL A 258 18.85 7.77 7.31
CA VAL A 258 19.96 8.23 6.48
C VAL A 258 19.47 8.92 5.21
N GLU A 259 20.28 9.84 4.71
CA GLU A 259 20.08 10.49 3.42
C GLU A 259 21.14 9.98 2.43
N ILE A 260 20.72 9.74 1.19
CA ILE A 260 21.63 9.44 0.09
C ILE A 260 21.59 10.63 -0.88
N TYR A 261 22.71 11.35 -0.94
CA TYR A 261 22.89 12.49 -1.84
C TYR A 261 24.21 12.34 -2.59
N MET A 262 24.16 12.40 -3.92
CA MET A 262 25.34 12.21 -4.79
C MET A 262 26.16 10.95 -4.44
N GLU A 263 25.49 9.82 -4.19
CA GLU A 263 26.10 8.54 -3.76
C GLU A 263 26.89 8.58 -2.43
N ARG A 264 26.70 9.65 -1.64
CA ARG A 264 27.19 9.77 -0.26
C ARG A 264 26.03 9.49 0.69
N VAL A 265 26.28 8.65 1.70
CA VAL A 265 25.30 8.31 2.73
C VAL A 265 25.57 9.15 3.96
N ARG A 266 24.61 9.96 4.40
CA ARG A 266 24.70 10.81 5.58
C ARG A 266 23.76 10.33 6.67
N ASP A 267 24.20 10.38 7.92
CA ASP A 267 23.35 10.11 9.08
C ASP A 267 22.46 11.33 9.40
N LEU A 268 21.15 11.10 9.54
CA LEU A 268 20.19 12.16 9.88
C LEU A 268 19.95 12.31 11.39
N PHE A 269 20.48 11.41 12.22
CA PHE A 269 20.50 11.59 13.68
C PHE A 269 21.82 12.16 14.19
N ASP A 270 22.89 12.11 13.39
CA ASP A 270 24.18 12.71 13.70
C ASP A 270 24.84 13.29 12.45
N LEU A 271 24.59 14.58 12.20
CA LEU A 271 25.07 15.29 11.00
C LEU A 271 26.60 15.38 10.89
N SER A 272 27.36 15.04 11.94
CA SER A 272 28.83 14.94 11.86
C SER A 272 29.28 13.71 11.07
N LYS A 273 28.41 12.70 10.92
CA LYS A 273 28.68 11.45 10.23
C LYS A 273 28.22 11.51 8.78
N ASP A 274 29.15 11.82 7.90
CA ASP A 274 28.93 11.91 6.46
C ASP A 274 29.67 10.80 5.70
N ASN A 275 29.14 10.43 4.54
CA ASN A 275 29.70 9.43 3.64
C ASN A 275 29.95 8.05 4.27
N LEU A 276 28.95 7.55 4.99
CA LEU A 276 28.95 6.24 5.62
C LEU A 276 29.09 5.09 4.61
N LEU A 277 29.72 4.01 5.07
CA LEU A 277 29.99 2.84 4.23
C LEU A 277 28.90 1.78 4.40
N ILE A 278 28.46 1.18 3.29
CA ILE A 278 27.56 0.03 3.31
C ILE A 278 28.39 -1.26 3.37
N LYS A 279 28.17 -2.05 4.41
CA LYS A 279 28.83 -3.34 4.65
C LYS A 279 27.83 -4.48 4.58
N GLU A 280 28.34 -5.66 4.32
CA GLU A 280 27.59 -6.92 4.30
C GLU A 280 28.25 -7.87 5.30
N THR A 281 27.46 -8.44 6.21
CA THR A 281 27.95 -9.43 7.18
C THR A 281 27.02 -10.64 7.20
N LYS A 282 27.56 -11.82 7.48
CA LYS A 282 26.75 -13.05 7.58
C LYS A 282 25.68 -12.98 8.68
N ALA A 283 25.93 -12.20 9.73
CA ALA A 283 25.05 -12.14 10.91
C ALA A 283 23.95 -11.07 10.80
N GLN A 284 24.20 -9.96 10.10
CA GLN A 284 23.29 -8.80 10.06
C GLN A 284 22.83 -8.44 8.64
N GLY A 285 23.29 -9.17 7.62
CA GLY A 285 23.08 -8.84 6.21
C GLY A 285 23.75 -7.51 5.85
N ILE A 286 23.07 -6.72 5.03
CA ILE A 286 23.46 -5.36 4.65
C ILE A 286 23.20 -4.37 5.79
N THR A 287 24.22 -3.61 6.15
CA THR A 287 24.13 -2.54 7.16
C THR A 287 24.88 -1.28 6.72
N VAL A 288 24.42 -0.12 7.22
CA VAL A 288 25.13 1.15 7.06
C VAL A 288 26.10 1.31 8.24
N SER A 289 27.37 0.98 8.01
CA SER A 289 28.40 0.97 9.05
C SER A 289 28.62 2.36 9.63
N GLY A 290 28.41 2.51 10.94
CA GLY A 290 28.60 3.76 11.66
C GLY A 290 27.36 4.65 11.73
N ALA A 291 26.26 4.27 11.07
CA ALA A 291 24.98 4.95 11.25
C ALA A 291 24.51 4.83 12.70
N THR A 292 23.87 5.89 13.19
CA THR A 292 23.28 5.96 14.52
C THR A 292 22.06 5.04 14.56
N GLU A 293 22.02 4.17 15.57
CA GLU A 293 20.89 3.30 15.88
C GLU A 293 20.27 3.77 17.20
N ILE A 294 19.07 4.37 17.14
CA ILE A 294 18.29 4.76 18.31
C ILE A 294 17.42 3.57 18.72
N CYS A 295 17.59 3.07 19.94
CA CYS A 295 16.68 2.07 20.49
C CYS A 295 15.37 2.76 20.88
N ILE A 296 14.25 2.33 20.29
CA ILE A 296 12.94 2.95 20.51
C ILE A 296 12.02 2.00 21.29
N SER A 297 11.31 2.54 22.28
CA SER A 297 10.52 1.77 23.24
C SER A 297 9.01 1.89 23.01
N ASP A 298 8.57 2.98 22.37
CA ASP A 298 7.17 3.21 22.00
C ASP A 298 7.01 4.08 20.74
N SER A 299 5.79 4.13 20.21
CA SER A 299 5.47 4.92 19.02
C SER A 299 5.81 6.40 19.17
N ALA A 300 5.56 6.99 20.35
CA ALA A 300 5.74 8.41 20.57
C ALA A 300 7.22 8.80 20.59
N GLU A 301 8.08 7.96 21.19
CA GLU A 301 9.53 8.09 21.12
C GLU A 301 10.03 7.97 19.68
N ALA A 302 9.55 6.97 18.95
CA ALA A 302 9.92 6.78 17.55
C ALA A 302 9.57 7.99 16.67
N LEU A 303 8.34 8.53 16.79
CA LEU A 303 7.91 9.71 16.03
C LEU A 303 8.71 10.96 16.41
N ARG A 304 9.04 11.16 17.70
CA ARG A 304 9.91 12.25 18.13
C ARG A 304 11.31 12.12 17.52
N SER A 305 11.92 10.94 17.57
CA SER A 305 13.23 10.70 16.95
C SER A 305 13.19 10.96 15.44
N LEU A 306 12.17 10.45 14.74
CA LEU A 306 11.96 10.72 13.31
C LEU A 306 11.84 12.22 13.02
N SER A 307 11.11 12.97 13.85
CA SER A 307 10.95 14.44 13.66
C SER A 307 12.28 15.18 13.74
N ILE A 308 13.20 14.74 14.60
CA ILE A 308 14.57 15.28 14.68
C ILE A 308 15.33 14.99 13.38
N GLY A 309 15.23 13.77 12.87
CA GLY A 309 15.86 13.38 11.60
C GLY A 309 15.32 14.15 10.39
N ILE A 310 14.00 14.36 10.32
CA ILE A 310 13.35 15.18 9.29
C ILE A 310 13.81 16.63 9.38
N ALA A 311 13.88 17.20 10.59
CA ALA A 311 14.39 18.56 10.79
C ALA A 311 15.86 18.68 10.37
N ASN A 312 16.69 17.69 10.73
CA ASN A 312 18.10 17.64 10.33
C ASN A 312 18.27 17.53 8.81
N ARG A 313 17.41 16.79 8.12
CA ARG A 313 17.36 16.73 6.65
C ARG A 313 17.09 18.12 6.07
N ALA A 314 16.07 18.82 6.57
CA ALA A 314 15.74 20.18 6.12
C ALA A 314 16.88 21.19 6.38
N VAL A 315 17.61 21.05 7.49
CA VAL A 315 18.82 21.86 7.74
C VAL A 315 19.90 21.54 6.72
N GLY A 316 20.12 20.26 6.40
CA GLY A 316 21.05 19.83 5.36
C GLY A 316 20.73 20.43 3.99
N GLU A 317 19.45 20.47 3.63
CA GLU A 317 18.94 21.10 2.40
C GLU A 317 19.35 22.56 2.29
N THR A 318 19.08 23.35 3.34
CA THR A 318 19.44 24.77 3.37
C THR A 318 20.96 25.02 3.36
N GLN A 319 21.73 24.27 4.15
CA GLN A 319 23.19 24.46 4.26
C GLN A 319 23.94 24.06 3.00
N MET A 320 23.45 23.07 2.26
CA MET A 320 24.10 22.57 1.05
C MET A 320 23.49 23.09 -0.25
N ASN A 321 22.48 23.96 -0.17
CA ASN A 321 21.61 24.36 -1.29
C ASN A 321 21.06 23.13 -2.04
N MET A 322 20.73 22.08 -1.29
CA MET A 322 20.15 20.85 -1.80
C MET A 322 18.63 20.96 -1.73
N ALA A 323 17.94 20.47 -2.75
CA ALA A 323 16.49 20.33 -2.69
C ALA A 323 16.15 18.92 -2.21
N SER A 324 15.10 18.76 -1.38
CA SER A 324 14.56 17.45 -0.98
C SER A 324 14.26 16.53 -2.16
N SER A 325 13.95 17.12 -3.33
CA SER A 325 13.76 16.42 -4.59
C SER A 325 15.03 15.78 -5.16
N ARG A 326 16.20 16.02 -4.58
CA ARG A 326 17.51 15.64 -5.11
C ARG A 326 18.28 14.66 -4.23
N SER A 327 17.70 14.25 -3.11
CA SER A 327 18.24 13.21 -2.24
C SER A 327 17.19 12.14 -1.96
N HIS A 328 17.66 10.94 -1.66
CA HIS A 328 16.80 9.86 -1.17
C HIS A 328 16.84 9.83 0.35
N CYS A 329 15.68 9.76 0.99
CA CYS A 329 15.60 9.56 2.44
C CYS A 329 15.23 8.12 2.75
N VAL A 330 15.97 7.50 3.67
CA VAL A 330 15.83 6.10 4.03
C VAL A 330 15.61 5.98 5.52
N TYR A 331 14.45 5.44 5.89
CA TYR A 331 14.05 5.07 7.24
C TYR A 331 14.29 3.57 7.43
N ILE A 332 15.02 3.18 8.46
CA ILE A 332 15.40 1.78 8.71
C ILE A 332 14.98 1.40 10.12
N PHE A 333 13.95 0.54 10.22
CA PHE A 333 13.57 -0.11 11.46
C PHE A 333 14.16 -1.51 11.46
N THR A 334 15.02 -1.82 12.44
CA THR A 334 15.57 -3.15 12.65
C THR A 334 14.92 -3.78 13.88
N ILE A 335 14.21 -4.88 13.68
CA ILE A 335 13.45 -5.59 14.72
C ILE A 335 14.20 -6.86 15.06
N LYS A 336 14.77 -6.91 16.26
CA LYS A 336 15.48 -8.09 16.78
C LYS A 336 14.57 -8.82 17.76
N GLN A 337 14.52 -10.13 17.60
CA GLN A 337 13.77 -11.06 18.45
C GLN A 337 14.73 -11.98 19.16
N ASP A 338 14.60 -12.05 20.48
CA ASP A 338 15.26 -13.06 21.30
C ASP A 338 14.20 -14.07 21.75
N LEU A 339 14.01 -15.12 20.95
CA LEU A 339 13.26 -16.29 21.36
C LEU A 339 14.20 -17.18 22.18
N LYS A 340 13.70 -17.84 23.25
CA LYS A 340 14.50 -18.65 24.19
C LYS A 340 15.46 -19.67 23.55
N LYS A 341 15.30 -20.01 22.26
CA LYS A 341 16.15 -20.93 21.49
C LYS A 341 16.69 -20.38 20.17
N GLU A 342 16.23 -19.22 19.68
CA GLU A 342 16.56 -18.71 18.35
C GLU A 342 16.54 -17.18 18.33
N LYS A 343 17.50 -16.56 17.64
CA LYS A 343 17.50 -15.12 17.40
C LYS A 343 17.08 -14.85 15.98
N ARG A 344 16.07 -14.00 15.80
CA ARG A 344 15.60 -13.56 14.48
C ARG A 344 15.73 -12.05 14.37
N SER A 345 15.89 -11.58 13.14
CA SER A 345 15.96 -10.15 12.85
C SER A 345 15.25 -9.85 11.55
N GLY A 346 14.29 -8.94 11.58
CA GLY A 346 13.64 -8.39 10.39
C GLY A 346 13.96 -6.90 10.24
N LYS A 347 13.76 -6.37 9.03
CA LYS A 347 13.92 -4.95 8.73
C LYS A 347 12.70 -4.43 7.99
N VAL A 348 12.18 -3.27 8.41
CA VAL A 348 11.28 -2.46 7.58
C VAL A 348 12.08 -1.26 7.08
N ILE A 349 12.27 -1.19 5.76
CA ILE A 349 12.98 -0.09 5.11
C ILE A 349 11.97 0.76 4.34
N LEU A 350 11.78 2.01 4.72
CA LEU A 350 10.97 2.94 3.93
C LEU A 350 11.86 3.94 3.20
N VAL A 351 11.58 4.18 1.94
CA VAL A 351 12.39 5.08 1.10
C VAL A 351 11.52 6.12 0.41
N ASP A 352 11.78 7.39 0.73
CA ASP A 352 11.31 8.54 -0.04
C ASP A 352 12.38 8.90 -1.07
N LEU A 353 12.18 8.49 -2.33
CA LEU A 353 13.16 8.73 -3.38
C LEU A 353 13.21 10.20 -3.81
N ALA A 354 14.34 10.58 -4.41
CA ALA A 354 14.46 11.79 -5.20
C ALA A 354 13.48 11.81 -6.40
N GLY A 355 13.27 12.98 -6.98
CA GLY A 355 12.46 13.17 -8.18
C GLY A 355 13.00 12.41 -9.37
N SER A 356 12.11 11.78 -10.14
CA SER A 356 12.45 11.01 -11.35
C SER A 356 12.50 11.84 -12.64
N GLU A 357 12.43 13.16 -12.55
CA GLU A 357 12.51 14.05 -13.71
C GLU A 357 13.85 13.93 -14.48
N LYS A 358 13.78 13.99 -15.82
CA LYS A 358 14.97 13.90 -16.67
C LYS A 358 15.78 15.21 -16.64
N VAL A 359 17.10 15.08 -16.47
CA VAL A 359 18.08 16.19 -16.47
C VAL A 359 18.02 17.05 -17.74
N GLU A 360 17.71 16.44 -18.89
CA GLU A 360 17.68 17.13 -20.18
C GLU A 360 16.65 18.28 -20.23
N LYS A 361 15.62 18.26 -19.38
CA LYS A 361 14.60 19.31 -19.31
C LYS A 361 14.94 20.45 -18.34
N THR A 362 16.03 20.37 -17.57
CA THR A 362 16.29 21.30 -16.46
C THR A 362 17.24 22.45 -16.81
N GLY A 363 17.91 22.42 -17.96
CA GLY A 363 18.91 23.44 -18.34
C GLY A 363 20.06 23.58 -17.35
N ALA A 364 20.36 22.52 -16.60
CA ALA A 364 21.33 22.55 -15.50
C ALA A 364 22.77 22.50 -16.00
N GLU A 365 23.62 23.39 -15.48
CA GLU A 365 25.06 23.44 -15.78
C GLU A 365 25.92 23.22 -14.51
N GLY A 366 27.19 22.85 -14.72
CA GLY A 366 28.17 22.70 -13.64
C GLY A 366 27.76 21.69 -12.56
N ARG A 367 27.78 22.13 -11.29
CA ARG A 367 27.48 21.27 -10.13
C ARG A 367 26.06 20.69 -10.15
N VAL A 368 25.08 21.45 -10.66
CA VAL A 368 23.68 21.02 -10.74
C VAL A 368 23.51 19.89 -11.75
N LEU A 369 24.29 19.91 -12.83
CA LEU A 369 24.30 18.82 -13.82
C LEU A 369 24.85 17.52 -13.22
N GLU A 370 25.95 17.59 -12.46
CA GLU A 370 26.54 16.43 -11.78
C GLU A 370 25.60 15.85 -10.72
N GLU A 371 24.90 16.70 -9.98
CA GLU A 371 23.86 16.30 -9.04
C GLU A 371 22.73 15.54 -9.74
N ALA A 372 22.20 16.11 -10.82
CA ALA A 372 21.13 15.51 -11.62
C ALA A 372 21.54 14.17 -12.24
N LYS A 373 22.79 14.03 -12.71
CA LYS A 373 23.34 12.74 -13.17
C LYS A 373 23.37 11.68 -12.06
N ASN A 374 23.73 12.05 -10.83
CA ASN A 374 23.81 11.10 -9.71
C ASN A 374 22.42 10.67 -9.21
N ILE A 375 21.43 11.56 -9.21
CA ILE A 375 20.03 11.19 -8.94
C ILE A 375 19.58 10.14 -9.96
N ASN A 376 19.78 10.42 -11.24
CA ASN A 376 19.41 9.46 -12.29
C ASN A 376 20.20 8.17 -12.23
N LYS A 377 21.46 8.19 -11.76
CA LYS A 377 22.26 6.98 -11.55
C LYS A 377 21.59 6.03 -10.57
N SER A 378 21.21 6.50 -9.38
CA SER A 378 20.58 5.66 -8.35
C SER A 378 19.19 5.16 -8.77
N LEU A 379 18.38 5.99 -9.44
CA LEU A 379 17.09 5.57 -10.00
C LEU A 379 17.23 4.57 -11.16
N SER A 380 18.22 4.76 -12.03
CA SER A 380 18.51 3.82 -13.13
C SER A 380 19.02 2.49 -12.60
N ALA A 381 19.90 2.51 -11.58
CA ALA A 381 20.36 1.31 -10.90
C ALA A 381 19.18 0.54 -10.28
N LEU A 382 18.25 1.25 -9.63
CA LEU A 382 17.03 0.63 -9.10
C LEU A 382 16.18 -0.01 -10.20
N GLY A 383 15.98 0.68 -11.32
CA GLY A 383 15.29 0.11 -12.50
C GLY A 383 15.96 -1.15 -13.03
N ASN A 384 17.29 -1.15 -13.15
CA ASN A 384 18.06 -2.32 -13.58
C ASN A 384 17.92 -3.50 -12.63
N VAL A 385 17.94 -3.25 -11.31
CA VAL A 385 17.73 -4.27 -10.29
C VAL A 385 16.32 -4.86 -10.38
N ILE A 386 15.28 -4.02 -10.51
CA ILE A 386 13.89 -4.48 -10.63
C ILE A 386 13.74 -5.32 -11.90
N ASN A 387 14.22 -4.85 -13.05
CA ASN A 387 14.17 -5.58 -14.32
C ASN A 387 14.88 -6.95 -14.23
N ALA A 388 16.03 -7.01 -13.55
CA ALA A 388 16.75 -8.26 -13.35
C ALA A 388 15.98 -9.25 -12.44
N LEU A 389 15.22 -8.75 -11.47
CA LEU A 389 14.41 -9.54 -10.55
C LEU A 389 13.11 -10.06 -11.18
N THR A 390 12.48 -9.25 -12.03
CA THR A 390 11.19 -9.54 -12.69
C THR A 390 11.32 -10.26 -14.03
N GLY A 391 12.53 -10.35 -14.59
CA GLY A 391 12.79 -11.11 -15.82
C GLY A 391 12.36 -12.58 -15.73
N SER A 392 11.91 -13.14 -16.86
CA SER A 392 11.45 -14.54 -16.98
C SER A 392 12.49 -15.54 -16.43
N PRO A 393 12.09 -16.72 -15.92
CA PRO A 393 13.02 -17.68 -15.31
C PRO A 393 14.20 -18.10 -16.21
N GLN A 394 14.02 -18.09 -17.53
CA GLN A 394 15.06 -18.40 -18.53
C GLN A 394 15.98 -17.21 -18.85
N GLY A 395 15.60 -15.99 -18.43
CA GLY A 395 16.32 -14.74 -18.64
C GLY A 395 16.65 -13.98 -17.36
N ARG A 396 16.48 -14.59 -16.18
CA ARG A 396 16.99 -14.02 -14.92
C ARG A 396 18.49 -13.84 -15.06
N ALA A 397 18.95 -12.60 -14.93
CA ALA A 397 20.37 -12.33 -14.91
C ALA A 397 21.00 -13.12 -13.76
N ASN A 398 22.04 -13.91 -14.05
CA ASN A 398 22.80 -14.62 -13.01
C ASN A 398 23.39 -13.67 -11.95
N HIS A 399 23.52 -12.38 -12.28
CA HIS A 399 23.99 -11.34 -11.40
C HIS A 399 23.01 -10.17 -11.39
N ILE A 400 22.48 -9.84 -10.20
CA ILE A 400 21.62 -8.67 -9.99
C ILE A 400 22.53 -7.48 -9.60
N PRO A 401 22.46 -6.34 -10.29
CA PRO A 401 23.44 -5.25 -10.14
C PRO A 401 23.17 -4.35 -8.91
N TYR A 402 22.98 -4.94 -7.73
CA TYR A 402 22.74 -4.19 -6.49
C TYR A 402 23.87 -3.20 -6.17
N ARG A 403 25.09 -3.45 -6.65
CA ARG A 403 26.29 -2.66 -6.36
C ARG A 403 26.39 -1.36 -7.16
N ASP A 404 25.53 -1.14 -8.16
CA ASP A 404 25.60 0.01 -9.06
C ASP A 404 25.25 1.34 -8.38
N SER A 405 24.52 1.29 -7.25
CA SER A 405 24.27 2.45 -6.40
C SER A 405 24.26 2.11 -4.91
N LYS A 406 24.50 3.11 -4.05
CA LYS A 406 24.33 2.95 -2.59
C LYS A 406 22.90 2.60 -2.21
N LEU A 407 21.91 3.18 -2.89
CA LEU A 407 20.49 2.92 -2.67
C LEU A 407 20.16 1.43 -2.89
N THR A 408 20.52 0.89 -4.05
CA THR A 408 20.26 -0.52 -4.38
C THR A 408 21.03 -1.48 -3.48
N ARG A 409 22.21 -1.08 -2.98
CA ARG A 409 22.92 -1.87 -1.97
C ARG A 409 22.17 -1.91 -0.65
N ILE A 410 21.67 -0.77 -0.12
CA ILE A 410 20.89 -0.74 1.12
C ILE A 410 19.64 -1.62 1.01
N LEU A 411 18.96 -1.58 -0.14
CA LEU A 411 17.71 -2.31 -0.37
C LEU A 411 17.90 -3.80 -0.71
N GLN A 412 19.14 -4.26 -0.94
CA GLN A 412 19.43 -5.62 -1.40
C GLN A 412 18.78 -6.69 -0.52
N ASP A 413 18.92 -6.58 0.80
CA ASP A 413 18.35 -7.54 1.76
C ASP A 413 16.82 -7.63 1.73
N ALA A 414 16.14 -6.55 1.33
CA ALA A 414 14.69 -6.49 1.24
C ALA A 414 14.14 -7.00 -0.10
N PHE A 415 15.00 -7.07 -1.13
CA PHE A 415 14.64 -7.58 -2.46
C PHE A 415 15.00 -9.05 -2.66
N VAL A 416 15.90 -9.59 -1.86
CA VAL A 416 16.27 -11.01 -1.88
C VAL A 416 15.38 -11.76 -0.90
N SER A 417 14.53 -12.65 -1.41
CA SER A 417 13.83 -13.60 -0.54
C SER A 417 14.86 -14.54 0.09
N PHE A 418 15.05 -14.45 1.41
CA PHE A 418 15.67 -15.53 2.17
C PHE A 418 14.68 -16.71 2.22
N PHE A 419 14.64 -17.49 1.15
CA PHE A 419 14.20 -18.88 1.21
C PHE A 419 15.46 -19.73 1.39
N SER A 420 15.78 -20.02 2.65
CA SER A 420 16.64 -21.15 3.02
C SER A 420 15.78 -22.19 3.72
#